data_AF-W7DRS0-F1
#
_entry.id   AF-W7DRS0-F1
#
_cell.length_a   1.000
_cell.length_b   1.000
_cell.length_c   1.000
_cell.angle_alpha   90.00
_cell.angle_beta   90.00
_cell.angle_gamma   90.00
#
_symmetry.space_group_name_H-M   'P 1'
#
loop_
_entity.id
_entity.type
_entity.pdbx_description
1 polymer ?
#
loop_
_entity_poly.entity_id
_entity_poly.type
_entity_poly.pdbx_seq_one_letter_code
_entity_poly.pdbx_strand_id
1 'polypeptide(L)'
;MLQELTIKNLAIIESLSLSFEEGMTVLTGETGAGKSIIIDALGLLVGGRGSSHFIRHGEDKLSLEGLFILADDNVAARKTLADNGIDATDNMVVLERTVFKSGKNICRINGKLATTVLLRDVGSKLIDIHSQHEHQELMHDEFHLTLLDRYSGEAFQKPFQKYEKTFALYKKAQKEFRDFTKGEQELAQRLDMLQFQNQEIEAAHLQVGEEETLLAEKNILANFEKLNDNLNLAYKALQEESGGLSATSEAMRQIEAAKNVSHDFDTLHETIASSYYQLEDAAMQIRQALDQMEFQPEQLNQIENRLAEMNQLKRKYGKKVEDIMAYHVEIQDEIQKLANSEAHVGELSKNVEKLAHQVAEEASHLTALRKKSS
;
A
#
# COMPACT_ATOMS: atom_id res chain seq x y z
N MET A 1 -37.47 16.31 -31.92
CA MET A 1 -38.68 15.97 -32.69
C MET A 1 -38.30 15.05 -33.85
N LEU A 2 -39.04 13.97 -34.08
CA LEU A 2 -38.94 13.14 -35.29
C LEU A 2 -39.57 13.90 -36.48
N GLN A 3 -38.84 14.07 -37.57
CA GLN A 3 -39.29 14.76 -38.79
C GLN A 3 -39.63 13.76 -39.89
N GLU A 4 -38.81 12.74 -40.08
CA GLU A 4 -39.02 11.74 -41.12
C GLU A 4 -38.72 10.34 -40.58
N LEU A 5 -39.50 9.36 -41.05
CA LEU A 5 -39.29 7.93 -40.79
C LEU A 5 -39.38 7.17 -42.10
N THR A 6 -38.29 6.51 -42.46
CA THR A 6 -38.22 5.60 -43.61
C THR A 6 -38.10 4.17 -43.12
N ILE A 7 -38.99 3.31 -43.61
CA ILE A 7 -39.05 1.89 -43.32
C ILE A 7 -38.92 1.12 -44.64
N LYS A 8 -38.06 0.10 -44.66
CA LYS A 8 -38.00 -0.88 -45.74
C LYS A 8 -37.99 -2.30 -45.20
N ASN A 9 -38.78 -3.17 -45.82
CA ASN A 9 -38.86 -4.61 -45.56
C ASN A 9 -39.19 -4.99 -44.10
N LEU A 10 -40.15 -4.29 -43.49
CA LEU A 10 -40.60 -4.53 -42.11
C LEU A 10 -41.99 -5.15 -42.08
N ALA A 11 -42.14 -6.39 -41.59
CA ALA A 11 -43.41 -7.12 -41.54
C ALA A 11 -44.15 -7.11 -42.90
N ILE A 12 -45.30 -6.43 -42.99
CA ILE A 12 -46.08 -6.29 -44.23
C ILE A 12 -45.70 -5.07 -45.08
N ILE A 13 -44.74 -4.26 -44.64
CA ILE A 13 -44.28 -3.04 -45.34
C ILE A 13 -43.08 -3.39 -46.22
N GLU A 14 -43.22 -3.15 -47.53
CA GLU A 14 -42.11 -3.20 -48.49
C GLU A 14 -41.28 -1.90 -48.41
N SER A 15 -41.94 -0.76 -48.58
CA SER A 15 -41.34 0.55 -48.34
C SER A 15 -42.39 1.53 -47.85
N LEU A 16 -42.04 2.32 -46.83
CA LEU A 16 -42.86 3.41 -46.31
C LEU A 16 -41.95 4.59 -45.98
N SER A 17 -42.38 5.80 -46.33
CA SER A 17 -41.76 7.05 -45.89
C SER A 17 -42.85 7.93 -45.29
N LEU A 18 -42.64 8.36 -44.05
CA LEU A 18 -43.56 9.23 -43.32
C LEU A 18 -42.84 10.51 -42.94
N SER A 19 -43.52 11.65 -43.09
CA SER A 19 -43.09 12.94 -42.58
C SER A 19 -44.02 13.36 -41.44
N PHE A 20 -43.45 13.93 -40.38
CA PHE A 20 -44.16 14.34 -39.17
C PHE A 20 -44.05 15.85 -38.99
N GLU A 21 -45.17 16.45 -38.58
CA GLU A 21 -45.25 17.87 -38.24
C GLU A 21 -45.26 18.07 -36.72
N GLU A 22 -44.90 19.28 -36.28
CA GLU A 22 -44.83 19.61 -34.87
C GLU A 22 -46.21 19.56 -34.23
N GLY A 23 -46.28 19.05 -33.00
CA GLY A 23 -47.52 18.90 -32.26
C GLY A 23 -48.06 17.46 -32.30
N MET A 24 -49.38 17.32 -32.49
CA MET A 24 -50.07 16.04 -32.33
C MET A 24 -50.32 15.37 -33.68
N THR A 25 -49.64 14.25 -33.93
CA THR A 25 -49.91 13.38 -35.08
C THR A 25 -50.83 12.23 -34.67
N VAL A 26 -51.95 12.04 -35.39
CA VAL A 26 -52.90 10.94 -35.13
C VAL A 26 -52.88 9.97 -36.31
N LEU A 27 -52.50 8.71 -36.03
CA LEU A 27 -52.54 7.62 -37.01
C LEU A 27 -53.85 6.83 -36.88
N THR A 28 -54.66 6.81 -37.95
CA THR A 28 -55.94 6.10 -38.03
C THR A 28 -55.96 5.07 -39.18
N GLY A 29 -56.78 4.02 -39.08
CA GLY A 29 -56.95 3.02 -40.15
C GLY A 29 -57.95 1.92 -39.79
N GLU A 30 -58.26 1.02 -40.73
CA GLU A 30 -59.24 -0.07 -40.55
C GLU A 30 -58.74 -1.21 -39.63
N THR A 31 -57.42 -1.47 -39.61
CA THR A 31 -56.82 -2.52 -38.77
C THR A 31 -55.71 -1.95 -37.90
N GLY A 32 -55.59 -2.44 -36.66
CA GLY A 32 -54.55 -2.00 -35.71
C GLY A 32 -53.11 -2.37 -36.10
N ALA A 33 -52.93 -3.21 -37.13
CA ALA A 33 -51.62 -3.72 -37.52
C ALA A 33 -50.67 -2.62 -38.01
N GLY A 34 -51.16 -1.66 -38.82
CA GLY A 34 -50.30 -0.59 -39.36
C GLY A 34 -49.74 0.35 -38.30
N LYS A 35 -50.56 0.70 -37.30
CA LYS A 35 -50.13 1.53 -36.16
C LYS A 35 -49.06 0.81 -35.33
N SER A 36 -49.30 -0.45 -34.99
CA SER A 36 -48.34 -1.23 -34.19
C SER A 36 -47.01 -1.39 -34.93
N ILE A 37 -47.02 -1.64 -36.23
CA ILE A 37 -45.78 -1.77 -37.03
C ILE A 37 -44.95 -0.47 -37.01
N ILE A 38 -45.59 0.70 -37.06
CA ILE A 38 -44.89 1.99 -36.97
C ILE A 38 -44.28 2.19 -35.58
N ILE A 39 -45.00 1.85 -34.52
CA ILE A 39 -44.48 1.92 -33.15
C ILE A 39 -43.32 0.94 -32.94
N ASP A 40 -43.44 -0.29 -33.45
CA ASP A 40 -42.37 -1.29 -33.41
C ASP A 40 -41.14 -0.81 -34.19
N ALA A 41 -41.34 -0.15 -35.35
CA ALA A 41 -40.26 0.44 -36.13
C ALA A 41 -39.51 1.51 -35.33
N LEU A 42 -40.24 2.40 -34.64
CA LEU A 42 -39.63 3.42 -33.80
C LEU A 42 -38.88 2.80 -32.62
N GLY A 43 -39.47 1.82 -31.93
CA GLY A 43 -38.81 1.09 -30.84
C GLY A 43 -37.53 0.40 -31.29
N LEU A 44 -37.53 -0.20 -32.49
CA LEU A 44 -36.34 -0.77 -33.11
C LEU A 44 -35.32 0.30 -33.48
N LEU A 45 -35.75 1.45 -34.02
CA LEU A 45 -34.86 2.54 -34.40
C LEU A 45 -34.09 3.11 -33.20
N VAL A 46 -34.73 3.21 -32.03
CA VAL A 46 -34.13 3.75 -30.79
C VAL A 46 -33.37 2.71 -29.95
N GLY A 47 -32.99 1.57 -30.54
CA GLY A 47 -32.13 0.58 -29.87
C GLY A 47 -32.87 -0.53 -29.10
N GLY A 48 -34.17 -0.72 -29.36
CA GLY A 48 -34.96 -1.87 -28.91
C GLY A 48 -34.41 -3.21 -29.40
N ARG A 49 -34.95 -4.34 -28.92
CA ARG A 49 -34.46 -5.66 -29.32
C ARG A 49 -34.88 -5.98 -30.76
N GLY A 50 -33.91 -6.06 -31.66
CA GLY A 50 -34.12 -6.44 -33.06
C GLY A 50 -34.14 -7.96 -33.22
N SER A 51 -35.24 -8.50 -33.72
CA SER A 51 -35.40 -9.91 -34.07
C SER A 51 -35.55 -10.06 -35.57
N SER A 52 -35.01 -11.15 -36.14
CA SER A 52 -35.18 -11.48 -37.56
C SER A 52 -36.65 -11.71 -37.96
N HIS A 53 -37.53 -11.94 -36.97
CA HIS A 53 -38.98 -12.08 -37.15
C HIS A 53 -39.67 -10.82 -37.67
N PHE A 54 -39.04 -9.64 -37.53
CA PHE A 54 -39.58 -8.39 -38.07
C PHE A 54 -39.27 -8.20 -39.56
N ILE A 55 -38.38 -8.99 -40.16
CA ILE A 55 -38.04 -8.89 -41.58
C ILE A 55 -39.21 -9.42 -42.42
N ARG A 56 -39.61 -8.66 -43.44
CA ARG A 56 -40.64 -9.06 -44.40
C ARG A 56 -40.32 -10.43 -45.02
N HIS A 57 -41.33 -11.27 -45.19
CA HIS A 57 -41.16 -12.57 -45.84
C HIS A 57 -40.58 -12.43 -47.26
N GLY A 58 -39.51 -13.19 -47.54
CA GLY A 58 -38.80 -13.14 -48.83
C GLY A 58 -37.57 -12.23 -48.86
N GLU A 59 -37.37 -11.40 -47.83
CA GLU A 59 -36.27 -10.43 -47.79
C GLU A 59 -35.12 -10.89 -46.87
N ASP A 60 -33.90 -10.41 -47.18
CA ASP A 60 -32.68 -10.75 -46.44
C ASP A 60 -32.33 -9.75 -45.33
N LYS A 61 -32.90 -8.54 -45.38
CA LYS A 61 -32.69 -7.46 -44.42
C LYS A 61 -33.87 -6.51 -44.33
N LEU A 62 -34.02 -5.86 -43.17
CA LEU A 62 -34.84 -4.67 -42.98
C LEU A 62 -33.94 -3.45 -42.74
N SER A 63 -34.38 -2.27 -43.15
CA SER A 63 -33.69 -1.00 -42.84
C SER A 63 -34.66 0.05 -42.35
N LEU A 64 -34.27 0.72 -41.27
CA LEU A 64 -34.99 1.81 -40.64
C LEU A 64 -34.09 3.04 -40.61
N GLU A 65 -34.66 4.18 -40.92
CA GLU A 65 -33.98 5.47 -40.87
C GLU A 65 -34.95 6.50 -40.31
N GLY A 66 -34.48 7.33 -39.38
CA GLY A 66 -35.27 8.44 -38.86
C GLY A 66 -34.45 9.68 -38.66
N LEU A 67 -34.99 10.80 -39.14
CA LEU A 67 -34.42 12.14 -39.00
C LEU A 67 -35.04 12.83 -37.79
N PHE A 68 -34.20 13.27 -36.86
CA PHE A 68 -34.58 14.00 -35.68
C PHE A 68 -34.00 15.41 -35.71
N ILE A 69 -34.81 16.39 -35.34
CA ILE A 69 -34.34 17.74 -34.98
C ILE A 69 -34.23 17.81 -33.46
N LEU A 70 -33.04 18.08 -32.96
CA LEU A 70 -32.75 18.31 -31.54
C LEU A 70 -33.29 19.68 -31.12
N ALA A 71 -34.12 19.69 -30.08
CA ALA A 71 -34.48 20.93 -29.41
C ALA A 71 -33.24 21.55 -28.71
N ASP A 72 -33.23 22.87 -28.55
CA ASP A 72 -32.09 23.59 -27.95
C ASP A 72 -31.88 23.25 -26.47
N ASP A 73 -32.92 22.82 -25.77
CA ASP A 73 -32.92 22.45 -24.36
C ASP A 73 -32.54 20.98 -24.09
N ASN A 74 -32.41 20.13 -25.10
CA ASN A 74 -32.00 18.72 -24.94
C ASN A 74 -30.47 18.58 -24.80
N VAL A 75 -29.93 19.14 -23.71
CA VAL A 75 -28.50 19.15 -23.39
C VAL A 75 -27.95 17.72 -23.20
N ALA A 76 -28.77 16.81 -22.68
CA ALA A 76 -28.36 15.43 -22.40
C ALA A 76 -28.04 14.65 -23.69
N ALA A 77 -28.89 14.73 -24.71
CA ALA A 77 -28.63 14.07 -26.00
C ALA A 77 -27.39 14.65 -26.70
N ARG A 78 -27.24 15.99 -26.69
CA ARG A 78 -26.08 16.69 -27.27
C ARG A 78 -24.77 16.27 -26.61
N LYS A 79 -24.77 16.17 -25.28
CA LYS A 79 -23.59 15.71 -24.53
C LYS A 79 -23.22 14.27 -24.87
N THR A 80 -24.19 13.34 -24.90
CA THR A 80 -23.94 11.95 -25.28
C THR A 80 -23.36 11.84 -26.70
N LEU A 81 -23.87 12.61 -27.66
CA LEU A 81 -23.35 12.63 -29.03
C LEU A 81 -21.91 13.17 -29.08
N ALA A 82 -21.64 14.30 -28.42
CA ALA A 82 -20.30 14.92 -28.36
C ALA A 82 -19.27 14.02 -27.67
N ASP A 83 -19.62 13.41 -26.54
CA ASP A 83 -18.76 12.48 -25.79
C ASP A 83 -18.36 11.26 -26.64
N ASN A 84 -19.17 10.90 -27.64
CA ASN A 84 -18.91 9.80 -28.57
C ASN A 84 -18.43 10.27 -29.96
N GLY A 85 -18.05 11.55 -30.09
CA GLY A 85 -17.50 12.11 -31.32
C GLY A 85 -18.47 12.15 -32.49
N ILE A 86 -19.77 12.29 -32.24
CA ILE A 86 -20.81 12.40 -33.28
C ILE A 86 -21.24 13.87 -33.40
N ASP A 87 -21.02 14.44 -34.57
CA ASP A 87 -21.35 15.84 -34.86
C ASP A 87 -22.84 15.95 -35.24
N ALA A 88 -23.59 16.79 -34.52
CA ALA A 88 -24.99 17.09 -34.81
C ALA A 88 -25.10 18.45 -35.52
N THR A 89 -24.64 18.51 -36.76
CA THR A 89 -24.72 19.71 -37.61
C THR A 89 -26.18 20.14 -37.78
N ASP A 90 -26.45 21.44 -37.71
CA ASP A 90 -27.79 22.03 -37.85
C ASP A 90 -28.86 21.45 -36.91
N ASN A 91 -28.45 20.98 -35.73
CA ASN A 91 -29.31 20.29 -34.76
C ASN A 91 -29.98 19.01 -35.32
N MET A 92 -29.44 18.43 -36.39
CA MET A 92 -30.00 17.23 -37.02
C MET A 92 -29.27 15.96 -36.57
N VAL A 93 -30.07 14.93 -36.27
CA VAL A 93 -29.61 13.59 -35.93
C VAL A 93 -30.36 12.57 -36.77
N VAL A 94 -29.64 11.84 -37.61
CA VAL A 94 -30.14 10.72 -38.38
C VAL A 94 -29.75 9.44 -37.67
N LEU A 95 -30.74 8.67 -37.25
CA LEU A 95 -30.54 7.31 -36.76
C LEU A 95 -30.81 6.34 -37.89
N GLU A 96 -29.92 5.37 -38.08
CA GLU A 96 -30.14 4.27 -39.01
C GLU A 96 -29.93 2.94 -38.31
N ARG A 97 -30.79 1.98 -38.64
CA ARG A 97 -30.64 0.60 -38.21
C ARG A 97 -30.97 -0.36 -39.33
N THR A 98 -30.01 -1.24 -39.64
CA THR A 98 -30.21 -2.37 -40.56
C THR A 98 -30.11 -3.68 -39.79
N VAL A 99 -31.13 -4.54 -39.93
CA VAL A 99 -31.15 -5.88 -39.33
C VAL A 99 -31.15 -6.91 -40.43
N PHE A 100 -30.17 -7.81 -40.42
CA PHE A 100 -30.05 -8.91 -41.38
C PHE A 100 -30.70 -10.17 -40.83
N LYS A 101 -31.19 -11.03 -41.74
CA LYS A 101 -31.75 -12.34 -41.41
C LYS A 101 -30.76 -13.26 -40.69
N SER A 102 -29.46 -13.05 -40.90
CA SER A 102 -28.37 -13.72 -40.17
C SER A 102 -28.22 -13.30 -38.70
N GLY A 103 -29.02 -12.35 -38.21
CA GLY A 103 -28.94 -11.80 -36.85
C GLY A 103 -27.96 -10.65 -36.68
N LYS A 104 -27.15 -10.35 -37.71
CA LYS A 104 -26.27 -9.17 -37.71
C LYS A 104 -27.10 -7.88 -37.69
N ASN A 105 -26.76 -6.99 -36.77
CA ASN A 105 -27.33 -5.65 -36.67
C ASN A 105 -26.24 -4.62 -37.01
N ILE A 106 -26.57 -3.63 -37.83
CA ILE A 106 -25.70 -2.48 -38.13
C ILE A 106 -26.47 -1.24 -37.72
N CYS A 107 -25.89 -0.45 -36.82
CA CYS A 107 -26.45 0.81 -36.36
C CYS A 107 -25.55 1.97 -36.82
N ARG A 108 -26.15 3.07 -37.25
CA ARG A 108 -25.42 4.32 -37.53
C ARG A 108 -26.13 5.52 -36.92
N ILE A 109 -25.34 6.52 -36.57
CA ILE A 109 -25.81 7.83 -36.10
C ILE A 109 -25.05 8.88 -36.93
N ASN A 110 -25.76 9.72 -37.68
CA ASN A 110 -25.17 10.68 -38.62
C ASN A 110 -24.09 10.03 -39.54
N GLY A 111 -24.39 8.84 -40.06
CA GLY A 111 -23.51 8.08 -40.94
C GLY A 111 -22.31 7.38 -40.27
N LYS A 112 -22.02 7.65 -38.98
CA LYS A 112 -20.96 6.97 -38.22
C LYS A 112 -21.49 5.65 -37.64
N LEU A 113 -20.67 4.58 -37.68
CA LEU A 113 -21.02 3.29 -37.07
C LEU A 113 -21.13 3.43 -35.55
N ALA A 114 -22.23 2.93 -35.00
CA ALA A 114 -22.51 2.96 -33.56
C ALA A 114 -22.81 1.57 -33.02
N THR A 115 -22.56 1.36 -31.73
CA THR A 115 -23.02 0.15 -31.04
C THR A 115 -24.52 0.25 -30.73
N THR A 116 -25.19 -0.89 -30.57
CA THR A 116 -26.61 -0.91 -30.15
C THR A 116 -26.82 -0.27 -28.78
N VAL A 117 -25.80 -0.30 -27.90
CA VAL A 117 -25.84 0.36 -26.59
C VAL A 117 -25.84 1.88 -26.75
N LEU A 118 -24.95 2.42 -27.59
CA LEU A 118 -24.92 3.86 -27.88
C LEU A 118 -26.20 4.31 -28.59
N LEU A 119 -26.70 3.53 -29.55
CA LEU A 119 -27.97 3.82 -30.22
C LEU A 119 -29.12 3.87 -29.22
N ARG A 120 -29.14 2.97 -28.23
CA ARG A 120 -30.15 2.96 -27.16
C ARG A 120 -30.04 4.16 -26.23
N ASP A 121 -28.83 4.50 -25.82
CA ASP A 121 -28.57 5.64 -24.92
C ASP A 121 -28.91 6.99 -25.58
N VAL A 122 -28.67 7.12 -26.89
CA VAL A 122 -29.13 8.31 -27.65
C VAL A 122 -30.64 8.25 -27.87
N GLY A 123 -31.16 7.10 -28.30
CA GLY A 123 -32.57 6.91 -28.64
C GLY A 123 -33.54 7.19 -27.47
N SER A 124 -33.20 6.76 -26.25
CA SER A 124 -34.01 7.02 -25.05
C SER A 124 -34.10 8.50 -24.67
N LYS A 125 -33.18 9.33 -25.16
CA LYS A 125 -33.20 10.79 -24.97
C LYS A 125 -33.94 11.53 -26.09
N LEU A 126 -34.33 10.84 -27.16
CA LEU A 126 -34.97 11.41 -28.36
C LEU A 126 -36.45 11.04 -28.49
N ILE A 127 -36.82 9.81 -28.13
CA ILE A 127 -38.20 9.33 -28.14
C ILE A 127 -38.52 8.69 -26.79
N ASP A 128 -39.68 9.04 -26.27
CA ASP A 128 -40.35 8.27 -25.22
C ASP A 128 -41.53 7.50 -25.83
N ILE A 129 -41.55 6.17 -25.69
CA ILE A 129 -42.59 5.30 -26.26
C ILE A 129 -43.43 4.77 -25.11
N HIS A 130 -44.72 5.12 -25.12
CA HIS A 130 -45.69 4.58 -24.17
C HIS A 130 -46.50 3.46 -24.84
N SER A 131 -46.08 2.21 -24.60
CA SER A 131 -46.78 1.01 -25.06
C SER A 131 -47.30 0.17 -23.90
N GLN A 132 -48.12 -0.85 -24.19
CA GLN A 132 -48.76 -1.71 -23.19
C GLN A 132 -47.75 -2.61 -22.42
N HIS A 133 -46.44 -2.55 -22.75
CA HIS A 133 -45.40 -3.43 -22.21
C HIS A 133 -44.05 -2.76 -21.85
N GLU A 134 -43.92 -1.42 -21.82
CA GLU A 134 -42.64 -0.75 -21.50
C GLU A 134 -42.64 -0.05 -20.12
N HIS A 135 -41.58 -0.30 -19.36
CA HIS A 135 -41.39 0.06 -17.95
C HIS A 135 -41.39 1.58 -17.72
N GLN A 136 -42.39 2.05 -16.99
CA GLN A 136 -42.58 3.43 -16.60
C GLN A 136 -41.41 3.92 -15.73
N GLU A 137 -40.92 5.15 -15.92
CA GLU A 137 -40.06 5.84 -14.95
C GLU A 137 -40.66 5.84 -13.53
N LEU A 138 -42.00 5.81 -13.44
CA LEU A 138 -42.77 5.65 -12.20
C LEU A 138 -42.63 4.28 -11.52
N MET A 139 -42.08 3.27 -12.19
CA MET A 139 -41.80 1.93 -11.65
C MET A 139 -40.31 1.74 -11.33
N HIS A 140 -39.49 2.76 -11.58
CA HIS A 140 -38.08 2.77 -11.23
C HIS A 140 -37.88 3.55 -9.92
N ASP A 141 -37.53 2.84 -8.86
CA ASP A 141 -37.33 3.38 -7.51
C ASP A 141 -36.34 4.56 -7.48
N GLU A 142 -35.38 4.58 -8.41
CA GLU A 142 -34.37 5.64 -8.56
C GLU A 142 -34.98 7.02 -8.87
N PHE A 143 -36.14 7.07 -9.53
CA PHE A 143 -36.81 8.32 -9.89
C PHE A 143 -37.79 8.83 -8.81
N HIS A 144 -38.23 7.96 -7.89
CA HIS A 144 -39.21 8.31 -6.85
C HIS A 144 -38.68 9.36 -5.89
N LEU A 145 -37.40 9.27 -5.52
CA LEU A 145 -36.74 10.26 -4.66
C LEU A 145 -36.71 11.65 -5.31
N THR A 146 -36.39 11.72 -6.60
CA THR A 146 -36.34 12.98 -7.35
C THR A 146 -37.72 13.63 -7.44
N LEU A 147 -38.77 12.83 -7.64
CA LEU A 147 -40.16 13.31 -7.64
C LEU A 147 -40.58 13.88 -6.27
N LEU A 148 -40.27 13.17 -5.19
CA LEU A 148 -40.56 13.61 -3.82
C LEU A 148 -39.80 14.89 -3.43
N ASP A 149 -38.52 14.96 -3.82
CA ASP A 149 -37.66 16.11 -3.56
C ASP A 149 -38.13 17.35 -4.34
N ARG A 150 -38.62 17.17 -5.58
CA ARG A 150 -39.23 18.24 -6.37
C ARG A 150 -40.56 18.72 -5.79
N TYR A 151 -41.38 17.82 -5.25
CA TYR A 151 -42.64 18.16 -4.59
C TYR A 151 -42.44 18.99 -3.31
N SER A 152 -41.36 18.75 -2.57
CA SER A 152 -41.09 19.36 -1.26
C SER A 152 -40.70 20.87 -1.30
N GLY A 153 -40.61 21.47 -2.50
CA GLY A 153 -40.53 22.92 -2.70
C GLY A 153 -39.25 23.60 -2.17
N GLU A 154 -39.28 24.94 -2.05
CA GLU A 154 -38.11 25.76 -1.64
C GLU A 154 -37.58 25.45 -0.24
N ALA A 155 -38.47 25.01 0.67
CA ALA A 155 -38.11 24.63 2.04
C ALA A 155 -37.18 23.40 2.08
N PHE A 156 -37.23 22.55 1.05
CA PHE A 156 -36.36 21.39 0.88
C PHE A 156 -35.10 21.70 0.05
N GLN A 157 -35.24 22.53 -1.00
CA GLN A 157 -34.13 22.84 -1.91
C GLN A 157 -32.90 23.46 -1.24
N LYS A 158 -33.08 24.41 -0.31
CA LYS A 158 -31.95 25.05 0.38
C LYS A 158 -31.16 24.07 1.26
N PRO A 159 -31.79 23.28 2.15
CA PRO A 159 -31.12 22.19 2.85
C PRO A 159 -30.46 21.16 1.93
N PHE A 160 -31.10 20.82 0.80
CA PHE A 160 -30.59 19.83 -0.14
C PHE A 160 -29.30 20.30 -0.82
N GLN A 161 -29.25 21.54 -1.31
CA GLN A 161 -28.02 22.11 -1.89
C GLN A 161 -26.88 22.21 -0.87
N LYS A 162 -27.20 22.44 0.41
CA LYS A 162 -26.20 22.42 1.48
C LYS A 162 -25.63 21.02 1.66
N TYR A 163 -26.50 20.01 1.75
CA TYR A 163 -26.13 18.60 1.81
C TYR A 163 -25.25 18.18 0.62
N GLU A 164 -25.62 18.52 -0.61
CA GLU A 164 -24.83 18.17 -1.79
C GLU A 164 -23.40 18.73 -1.74
N LYS A 165 -23.25 19.99 -1.28
CA LYS A 165 -21.93 20.62 -1.11
C LYS A 165 -21.11 19.91 -0.03
N THR A 166 -21.69 19.66 1.14
CA THR A 166 -21.00 18.95 2.24
C THR A 166 -20.63 17.53 1.83
N PHE A 167 -21.52 16.84 1.12
CA PHE A 167 -21.29 15.48 0.63
C PHE A 167 -20.17 15.42 -0.42
N ALA A 168 -20.11 16.39 -1.34
CA ALA A 168 -19.01 16.50 -2.30
C ALA A 168 -17.66 16.72 -1.60
N LEU A 169 -17.63 17.59 -0.58
CA LEU A 169 -16.43 17.81 0.24
C LEU A 169 -16.03 16.54 1.00
N TYR A 170 -16.99 15.83 1.61
CA TYR A 170 -16.76 14.55 2.28
C TYR A 170 -16.17 13.51 1.33
N LYS A 171 -16.75 13.35 0.12
CA LYS A 171 -16.24 12.42 -0.89
C LYS A 171 -14.83 12.75 -1.34
N LYS A 172 -14.51 14.04 -1.48
CA LYS A 172 -13.15 14.51 -1.80
C LYS A 172 -12.17 14.17 -0.69
N ALA A 173 -12.49 14.53 0.56
CA ALA A 173 -11.66 14.25 1.74
C ALA A 173 -11.46 12.74 1.95
N GLN A 174 -12.50 11.93 1.75
CA GLN A 174 -12.43 10.47 1.86
C GLN A 174 -11.56 9.85 0.75
N LYS A 175 -11.55 10.45 -0.45
CA LYS A 175 -10.67 10.01 -1.53
C LYS A 175 -9.21 10.35 -1.19
N GLU A 176 -8.96 11.58 -0.79
CA GLU A 176 -7.63 12.07 -0.38
C GLU A 176 -7.06 11.23 0.77
N PHE A 177 -7.83 11.01 1.84
CA PHE A 177 -7.44 10.12 2.93
C PHE A 177 -7.08 8.72 2.44
N ARG A 178 -7.94 8.06 1.65
CA ARG A 178 -7.66 6.71 1.13
C ARG A 178 -6.42 6.64 0.24
N ASP A 179 -6.17 7.67 -0.57
CA ASP A 179 -5.00 7.71 -1.44
C ASP A 179 -3.71 7.84 -0.61
N PHE A 180 -3.73 8.55 0.52
CA PHE A 180 -2.61 8.62 1.47
C PHE A 180 -2.47 7.35 2.33
N THR A 181 -3.58 6.72 2.76
CA THR A 181 -3.55 5.51 3.62
C THR A 181 -3.02 4.27 2.90
N LYS A 182 -3.09 4.19 1.56
CA LYS A 182 -2.68 3.01 0.79
C LYS A 182 -1.21 2.59 0.96
N GLY A 183 -0.35 3.47 1.49
CA GLY A 183 1.04 3.15 1.85
C GLY A 183 1.34 3.24 3.36
N GLU A 184 0.35 3.55 4.20
CA GLU A 184 0.59 3.89 5.61
C GLU A 184 1.12 2.70 6.43
N GLN A 185 0.58 1.49 6.20
CA GLN A 185 0.98 0.33 6.99
C GLN A 185 2.47 -0.01 6.80
N GLU A 186 3.00 0.16 5.58
CA GLU A 186 4.42 -0.01 5.28
C GLU A 186 5.26 1.14 5.86
N LEU A 187 4.75 2.38 5.82
CA LEU A 187 5.42 3.55 6.39
C LEU A 187 5.48 3.49 7.92
N ALA A 188 4.44 3.02 8.60
CA ALA A 188 4.39 2.85 10.04
C ALA A 188 5.38 1.76 10.49
N GLN A 189 5.40 0.61 9.83
CA GLN A 189 6.39 -0.45 10.11
C GLN A 189 7.82 0.05 9.89
N ARG A 190 8.04 0.86 8.86
CA ARG A 190 9.34 1.45 8.57
C ARG A 190 9.73 2.48 9.63
N LEU A 191 8.81 3.32 10.08
CA LEU A 191 9.03 4.29 11.15
C LEU A 191 9.42 3.58 12.46
N ASP A 192 8.69 2.54 12.86
CA ASP A 192 8.98 1.75 14.06
C ASP A 192 10.38 1.12 13.99
N MET A 193 10.72 0.53 12.83
CA MET A 193 12.05 -0.04 12.60
C MET A 193 13.14 1.02 12.72
N LEU A 194 12.98 2.17 12.08
CA LEU A 194 13.97 3.25 12.12
C LEU A 194 14.12 3.83 13.54
N GLN A 195 13.02 4.00 14.27
CA GLN A 195 13.06 4.45 15.66
C GLN A 195 13.81 3.47 16.57
N PHE A 196 13.58 2.17 16.41
CA PHE A 196 14.32 1.14 17.14
C PHE A 196 15.82 1.21 16.83
N GLN A 197 16.19 1.34 15.56
CA GLN A 197 17.59 1.47 15.14
C GLN A 197 18.24 2.75 15.68
N ASN A 198 17.52 3.88 15.68
CA ASN A 198 18.00 5.14 16.25
C ASN A 198 18.29 4.99 17.75
N GLN A 199 17.36 4.42 18.51
CA GLN A 199 17.54 4.18 19.94
C GLN A 199 18.70 3.22 20.23
N GLU A 200 18.86 2.15 19.44
CA GLU A 200 19.96 1.21 19.60
C GLU A 200 21.33 1.89 19.37
N ILE A 201 21.44 2.77 18.37
CA ILE A 201 22.68 3.51 18.09
C ILE A 201 22.94 4.61 19.13
N GLU A 202 21.93 5.37 19.55
CA GLU A 202 22.07 6.41 20.58
C GLU A 202 22.51 5.83 21.92
N ALA A 203 21.90 4.71 22.35
CA ALA A 203 22.21 4.07 23.62
C ALA A 203 23.66 3.56 23.70
N ALA A 204 24.25 3.22 22.55
CA ALA A 204 25.62 2.73 22.47
C ALA A 204 26.68 3.81 22.67
N HIS A 205 26.33 5.11 22.54
CA HIS A 205 27.24 6.24 22.74
C HIS A 205 28.62 6.05 22.06
N LEU A 206 28.62 5.61 20.80
CA LEU A 206 29.86 5.30 20.07
C LEU A 206 30.73 6.55 19.89
N GLN A 207 32.04 6.42 20.13
CA GLN A 207 33.00 7.47 19.88
C GLN A 207 34.01 7.07 18.78
N VAL A 208 34.32 8.03 17.91
CA VAL A 208 35.33 7.84 16.86
C VAL A 208 36.71 7.68 17.51
N GLY A 209 37.43 6.62 17.14
CA GLY A 209 38.75 6.29 17.71
C GLY A 209 38.72 5.46 18.99
N GLU A 210 37.55 5.25 19.60
CA GLU A 210 37.39 4.45 20.83
C GLU A 210 37.83 2.99 20.63
N GLU A 211 37.48 2.40 19.49
CA GLU A 211 37.82 1.00 19.18
C GLU A 211 39.34 0.79 19.15
N GLU A 212 40.08 1.74 18.56
CA GLU A 212 41.53 1.66 18.44
C GLU A 212 42.20 1.76 19.82
N THR A 213 41.69 2.64 20.69
CA THR A 213 42.18 2.77 22.07
C THR A 213 41.91 1.51 22.89
N LEU A 214 40.70 0.96 22.80
CA LEU A 214 40.31 -0.25 23.53
C LEU A 214 41.06 -1.49 23.06
N LEU A 215 41.33 -1.62 21.75
CA LEU A 215 42.14 -2.72 21.22
C LEU A 215 43.59 -2.64 21.68
N ALA A 216 44.18 -1.45 21.74
CA ALA A 216 45.52 -1.26 22.26
C ALA A 216 45.60 -1.64 23.75
N GLU A 217 44.63 -1.20 24.55
CA GLU A 217 44.55 -1.50 25.97
C GLU A 217 44.30 -3.00 26.23
N LYS A 218 43.38 -3.63 25.49
CA LYS A 218 43.14 -5.08 25.53
C LYS A 218 44.43 -5.87 25.28
N ASN A 219 45.23 -5.48 24.30
CA ASN A 219 46.48 -6.18 24.00
C ASN A 219 47.48 -6.10 25.16
N ILE A 220 47.55 -4.95 25.85
CA ILE A 220 48.41 -4.77 27.03
C ILE A 220 47.93 -5.69 28.16
N LEU A 221 46.64 -5.65 28.48
CA LEU A 221 46.05 -6.44 29.56
C LEU A 221 46.08 -7.96 29.29
N ALA A 222 45.82 -8.39 28.05
CA ALA A 222 45.88 -9.81 27.67
C ALA A 222 47.31 -10.37 27.71
N ASN A 223 48.32 -9.57 27.39
CA ASN A 223 49.71 -9.97 27.57
C ASN A 223 50.07 -10.09 29.06
N PHE A 224 49.53 -9.21 29.89
CA PHE A 224 49.71 -9.26 31.34
C PHE A 224 49.04 -10.49 31.97
N GLU A 225 47.81 -10.84 31.54
CA GLU A 225 47.12 -12.07 31.96
C GLU A 225 47.95 -13.31 31.62
N LYS A 226 48.41 -13.44 30.38
CA LYS A 226 49.28 -14.56 29.96
C LYS A 226 50.57 -14.63 30.76
N LEU A 227 51.17 -13.49 31.09
CA LEU A 227 52.38 -13.44 31.90
C LEU A 227 52.09 -13.95 33.33
N ASN A 228 51.01 -13.47 33.94
CA ASN A 228 50.58 -13.88 35.28
C ASN A 228 50.24 -15.39 35.34
N ASP A 229 49.54 -15.91 34.33
CA ASP A 229 49.25 -17.35 34.22
C ASP A 229 50.52 -18.19 34.12
N ASN A 230 51.47 -17.78 33.27
CA ASN A 230 52.75 -18.48 33.13
C ASN A 230 53.56 -18.47 34.42
N LEU A 231 53.61 -17.34 35.15
CA LEU A 231 54.30 -17.24 36.43
C LEU A 231 53.61 -18.09 37.51
N ASN A 232 52.28 -18.10 37.57
CA ASN A 232 51.53 -18.97 38.48
C ASN A 232 51.77 -20.45 38.20
N LEU A 233 51.78 -20.86 36.93
CA LEU A 233 52.08 -22.24 36.52
C LEU A 233 53.52 -22.63 36.87
N ALA A 234 54.49 -21.74 36.63
CA ALA A 234 55.89 -21.96 36.99
C ALA A 234 56.07 -22.07 38.51
N TYR A 235 55.43 -21.20 39.28
CA TYR A 235 55.47 -21.25 40.74
C TYR A 235 54.88 -22.55 41.29
N LYS A 236 53.70 -22.95 40.80
CA LYS A 236 53.05 -24.23 41.16
C LYS A 236 53.94 -25.43 40.84
N ALA A 237 54.52 -25.47 39.64
CA ALA A 237 55.41 -26.57 39.23
C ALA A 237 56.64 -26.73 40.15
N LEU A 238 57.13 -25.65 40.75
CA LEU A 238 58.23 -25.69 41.71
C LEU A 238 57.79 -26.07 43.12
N GLN A 239 56.68 -25.51 43.62
CA GLN A 239 56.25 -25.59 45.02
C GLN A 239 55.22 -26.67 45.38
N GLU A 240 54.55 -27.29 44.40
CA GLU A 240 53.59 -28.36 44.70
C GLU A 240 54.26 -29.55 45.43
N GLU A 241 53.46 -30.37 46.12
CA GLU A 241 53.93 -31.47 47.00
C GLU A 241 54.79 -32.50 46.25
N SER A 242 54.59 -32.65 44.94
CA SER A 242 55.41 -33.46 44.01
C SER A 242 56.18 -32.61 42.99
N GLY A 243 56.37 -31.32 43.27
CA GLY A 243 57.02 -30.34 42.40
C GLY A 243 58.54 -30.43 42.42
N GLY A 244 59.17 -29.55 41.63
CA GLY A 244 60.62 -29.54 41.42
C GLY A 244 61.44 -29.43 42.71
N LEU A 245 61.00 -28.62 43.68
CA LEU A 245 61.70 -28.47 44.96
C LEU A 245 61.59 -29.72 45.84
N SER A 246 60.40 -30.31 45.92
CA SER A 246 60.16 -31.54 46.68
C SER A 246 60.98 -32.72 46.13
N ALA A 247 60.96 -32.91 44.81
CA ALA A 247 61.73 -33.95 44.13
C ALA A 247 63.26 -33.75 44.30
N THR A 248 63.73 -32.51 44.19
CA THR A 248 65.16 -32.19 44.37
C THR A 248 65.59 -32.35 45.83
N SER A 249 64.75 -31.98 46.80
CA SER A 249 64.99 -32.20 48.23
C SER A 249 65.08 -33.69 48.56
N GLU A 250 64.21 -34.52 47.97
CA GLU A 250 64.28 -35.97 48.15
C GLU A 250 65.57 -36.56 47.57
N ALA A 251 65.93 -36.16 46.34
CA ALA A 251 67.20 -36.57 45.73
C ALA A 251 68.42 -36.16 46.59
N MET A 252 68.39 -34.95 47.15
CA MET A 252 69.43 -34.45 48.06
C MET A 252 69.56 -35.36 49.29
N ARG A 253 68.46 -35.69 49.96
CA ARG A 253 68.44 -36.60 51.13
C ARG A 253 69.01 -37.98 50.80
N GLN A 254 68.64 -38.56 49.67
CA GLN A 254 69.09 -39.91 49.29
C GLN A 254 70.59 -39.94 48.95
N ILE A 255 71.10 -38.90 48.27
CA ILE A 255 72.52 -38.80 47.97
C ILE A 255 73.34 -38.47 49.23
N GLU A 256 72.80 -37.70 50.17
CA GLU A 256 73.43 -37.48 51.48
C GLU A 256 73.62 -38.80 52.23
N ALA A 257 72.59 -39.67 52.23
CA ALA A 257 72.69 -41.01 52.79
C ALA A 257 73.74 -41.88 52.07
N ALA A 258 73.85 -41.79 50.73
CA ALA A 258 74.85 -42.51 49.95
C ALA A 258 76.29 -42.00 50.20
N LYS A 259 76.47 -40.68 50.33
CA LYS A 259 77.74 -40.03 50.67
C LYS A 259 78.30 -40.52 52.01
N ASN A 260 77.43 -40.77 52.99
CA ASN A 260 77.82 -41.34 54.28
C ASN A 260 78.40 -42.76 54.18
N VAL A 261 78.16 -43.46 53.04
CA VAL A 261 78.69 -44.80 52.76
C VAL A 261 79.93 -44.75 51.85
N SER A 262 79.96 -43.87 50.84
CA SER A 262 81.12 -43.64 49.97
C SER A 262 81.31 -42.15 49.66
N HIS A 263 82.53 -41.65 49.86
CA HIS A 263 82.91 -40.27 49.51
C HIS A 263 82.90 -39.99 47.99
N ASP A 264 82.77 -41.01 47.13
CA ASP A 264 82.66 -40.81 45.67
C ASP A 264 81.46 -39.92 45.28
N PHE A 265 80.46 -39.80 46.16
CA PHE A 265 79.24 -39.02 45.94
C PHE A 265 79.27 -37.59 46.48
N ASP A 266 80.38 -37.13 47.07
CA ASP A 266 80.51 -35.77 47.65
C ASP A 266 80.18 -34.66 46.65
N THR A 267 80.78 -34.72 45.46
CA THR A 267 80.59 -33.73 44.39
C THR A 267 79.16 -33.73 43.85
N LEU A 268 78.53 -34.90 43.80
CA LEU A 268 77.16 -35.06 43.32
C LEU A 268 76.16 -34.50 44.35
N HIS A 269 76.40 -34.71 45.64
CA HIS A 269 75.63 -34.09 46.72
C HIS A 269 75.70 -32.55 46.65
N GLU A 270 76.90 -31.99 46.53
CA GLU A 270 77.08 -30.53 46.41
C GLU A 270 76.34 -29.96 45.20
N THR A 271 76.37 -30.66 44.07
CA THR A 271 75.66 -30.25 42.84
C THR A 271 74.15 -30.21 43.06
N ILE A 272 73.57 -31.25 43.67
CA ILE A 272 72.12 -31.32 43.94
C ILE A 272 71.70 -30.28 44.99
N ALA A 273 72.47 -30.12 46.07
CA ALA A 273 72.21 -29.12 47.10
C ALA A 273 72.25 -27.69 46.52
N SER A 274 73.22 -27.39 45.67
CA SER A 274 73.28 -26.07 44.99
C SER A 274 72.08 -25.84 44.08
N SER A 275 71.64 -26.87 43.35
CA SER A 275 70.46 -26.81 42.48
C SER A 275 69.18 -26.57 43.29
N TYR A 276 69.04 -27.23 44.45
CA TYR A 276 67.91 -27.02 45.34
C TYR A 276 67.78 -25.55 45.77
N TYR A 277 68.85 -24.95 46.28
CA TYR A 277 68.82 -23.56 46.73
C TYR A 277 68.62 -22.56 45.57
N GLN A 278 69.15 -22.87 44.37
CA GLN A 278 68.88 -22.05 43.17
C GLN A 278 67.42 -22.10 42.74
N LEU A 279 66.78 -23.28 42.81
CA LEU A 279 65.35 -23.42 42.54
C LEU A 279 64.50 -22.73 43.61
N GLU A 280 64.93 -22.73 44.87
CA GLU A 280 64.22 -22.10 45.98
C GLU A 280 64.23 -20.57 45.82
N ASP A 281 65.38 -20.00 45.49
CA ASP A 281 65.51 -18.57 45.19
C ASP A 281 64.68 -18.18 43.95
N ALA A 282 64.73 -18.96 42.87
CA ALA A 282 63.90 -18.73 41.69
C ALA A 282 62.40 -18.76 42.02
N ALA A 283 61.94 -19.69 42.86
CA ALA A 283 60.55 -19.75 43.31
C ALA A 283 60.17 -18.51 44.14
N MET A 284 61.07 -18.02 44.99
CA MET A 284 60.85 -16.77 45.75
C MET A 284 60.76 -15.55 44.84
N GLN A 285 61.63 -15.44 43.83
CA GLN A 285 61.59 -14.36 42.84
C GLN A 285 60.30 -14.38 42.02
N ILE A 286 59.83 -15.56 41.60
CA ILE A 286 58.54 -15.71 40.90
C ILE A 286 57.39 -15.25 41.81
N ARG A 287 57.40 -15.62 43.10
CA ARG A 287 56.37 -15.18 44.05
C ARG A 287 56.38 -13.66 44.24
N GLN A 288 57.55 -13.04 44.38
CA GLN A 288 57.65 -11.58 44.48
C GLN A 288 57.14 -10.88 43.21
N ALA A 289 57.42 -11.44 42.03
CA ALA A 289 56.89 -10.93 40.78
C ALA A 289 55.35 -11.03 40.73
N LEU A 290 54.77 -12.15 41.18
CA LEU A 290 53.32 -12.33 41.30
C LEU A 290 52.69 -11.32 42.29
N ASP A 291 53.31 -11.10 43.45
CA ASP A 291 52.81 -10.17 44.47
C ASP A 291 52.84 -8.70 44.01
N GLN A 292 53.75 -8.33 43.11
CA GLN A 292 53.85 -6.99 42.52
C GLN A 292 52.87 -6.77 41.36
N MET A 293 52.32 -7.84 40.78
CA MET A 293 51.37 -7.74 39.68
C MET A 293 49.96 -7.46 40.20
N GLU A 294 49.49 -6.22 40.07
CA GLU A 294 48.07 -5.89 40.23
C GLU A 294 47.30 -6.31 38.98
N PHE A 295 46.86 -7.57 38.94
CA PHE A 295 45.98 -8.05 37.88
C PHE A 295 44.56 -7.49 38.09
N GLN A 296 44.02 -6.81 37.06
CA GLN A 296 42.68 -6.22 37.07
C GLN A 296 41.76 -6.93 36.06
N PRO A 297 41.30 -8.17 36.35
CA PRO A 297 40.49 -8.97 35.44
C PRO A 297 39.17 -8.30 35.07
N GLU A 298 38.61 -7.49 35.96
CA GLU A 298 37.36 -6.78 35.69
C GLU A 298 37.51 -5.75 34.55
N GLN A 299 38.66 -5.08 34.43
CA GLN A 299 38.89 -4.12 33.36
C GLN A 299 38.99 -4.79 32.00
N LEU A 300 39.70 -5.91 31.91
CA LEU A 300 39.78 -6.69 30.67
C LEU A 300 38.39 -7.13 30.22
N ASN A 301 37.58 -7.67 31.14
CA ASN A 301 36.19 -8.07 30.84
C ASN A 301 35.32 -6.88 30.38
N GLN A 302 35.45 -5.71 31.00
CA GLN A 302 34.73 -4.50 30.58
C GLN A 302 35.10 -4.08 29.16
N ILE A 303 36.39 -4.08 28.83
CA ILE A 303 36.90 -3.74 27.50
C ILE A 303 36.41 -4.76 26.47
N GLU A 304 36.44 -6.06 26.78
CA GLU A 304 35.94 -7.10 25.89
C GLU A 304 34.44 -7.00 25.62
N ASN A 305 33.64 -6.74 26.66
CA ASN A 305 32.21 -6.52 26.51
C ASN A 305 31.91 -5.29 25.65
N ARG A 306 32.64 -4.18 25.87
CA ARG A 306 32.50 -2.96 25.06
C ARG A 306 32.87 -3.20 23.60
N LEU A 307 33.98 -3.87 23.33
CA LEU A 307 34.37 -4.24 21.97
C LEU A 307 33.36 -5.19 21.31
N ALA A 308 32.74 -6.10 22.07
CA ALA A 308 31.71 -6.98 21.55
C ALA A 308 30.44 -6.22 21.15
N GLU A 309 29.99 -5.27 21.98
CA GLU A 309 28.88 -4.36 21.69
C GLU A 309 29.14 -3.56 20.39
N MET A 310 30.31 -2.92 20.28
CA MET A 310 30.71 -2.19 19.08
C MET A 310 30.69 -3.07 17.83
N ASN A 311 31.16 -4.32 17.94
CA ASN A 311 31.15 -5.27 16.83
C ASN A 311 29.74 -5.70 16.40
N GLN A 312 28.79 -5.82 17.35
CA GLN A 312 27.39 -6.11 17.02
C GLN A 312 26.78 -4.97 16.21
N LEU A 313 27.02 -3.72 16.62
CA LEU A 313 26.56 -2.53 15.92
C LEU A 313 27.19 -2.41 14.53
N LYS A 314 28.50 -2.70 14.40
CA LYS A 314 29.18 -2.72 13.11
C LYS A 314 28.58 -3.76 12.14
N ARG A 315 28.17 -4.92 12.64
CA ARG A 315 27.50 -5.93 11.80
C ARG A 315 26.13 -5.47 11.32
N LYS A 316 25.41 -4.67 12.11
CA LYS A 316 24.06 -4.20 11.79
C LYS A 316 24.05 -2.95 10.91
N TYR A 317 24.95 -2.00 11.16
CA TYR A 317 24.79 -0.61 10.68
C TYR A 317 25.97 -0.07 9.86
N GLY A 318 27.16 -0.68 9.90
CA GLY A 318 28.30 -0.14 9.15
C GLY A 318 29.64 -0.78 9.48
N LYS A 319 30.60 -0.77 8.54
CA LYS A 319 31.89 -1.45 8.77
C LYS A 319 32.79 -0.69 9.74
N LYS A 320 32.59 0.61 9.89
CA LYS A 320 33.31 1.48 10.83
C LYS A 320 32.34 2.34 11.65
N VAL A 321 32.82 2.90 12.76
CA VAL A 321 32.01 3.78 13.62
C VAL A 321 31.51 5.00 12.84
N GLU A 322 32.32 5.54 11.94
CA GLU A 322 31.95 6.66 11.08
C GLU A 322 30.79 6.31 10.13
N ASP A 323 30.75 5.08 9.62
CA ASP A 323 29.65 4.60 8.77
C ASP A 323 28.35 4.54 9.59
N ILE A 324 28.42 4.07 10.84
CA ILE A 324 27.27 4.00 11.75
C ILE A 324 26.77 5.40 12.10
N MET A 325 27.67 6.35 12.33
CA MET A 325 27.28 7.75 12.60
C MET A 325 26.66 8.42 11.37
N ALA A 326 27.17 8.15 10.16
CA ALA A 326 26.55 8.64 8.93
C ALA A 326 25.14 8.04 8.77
N TYR A 327 25.01 6.73 8.96
CA TYR A 327 23.71 6.05 8.94
C TYR A 327 22.74 6.61 9.99
N HIS A 328 23.24 6.93 11.18
CA HIS A 328 22.45 7.55 12.25
C HIS A 328 21.84 8.89 11.83
N VAL A 329 22.62 9.75 11.15
CA VAL A 329 22.10 11.02 10.62
C VAL A 329 21.04 10.77 9.52
N GLU A 330 21.29 9.80 8.63
CA GLU A 330 20.35 9.44 7.57
C GLU A 330 19.00 8.97 8.12
N ILE A 331 19.00 8.09 9.14
CA ILE A 331 17.75 7.59 9.74
C ILE A 331 17.02 8.68 10.52
N GLN A 332 17.72 9.61 11.18
CA GLN A 332 17.08 10.72 11.89
C GLN A 332 16.31 11.64 10.93
N ASP A 333 16.93 11.99 9.80
CA ASP A 333 16.29 12.76 8.74
C ASP A 333 15.07 12.03 8.15
N GLU A 334 15.17 10.71 8.00
CA GLU A 334 14.09 9.89 7.46
C GLU A 334 12.91 9.77 8.45
N ILE A 335 13.18 9.53 9.74
CA ILE A 335 12.18 9.51 10.81
C ILE A 335 11.41 10.82 10.83
N GLN A 336 12.09 11.96 10.72
CA GLN A 336 11.42 13.26 10.74
C GLN A 336 10.48 13.45 9.54
N LYS A 337 10.90 13.01 8.34
CA LYS A 337 10.05 13.06 7.13
C LYS A 337 8.81 12.18 7.27
N LEU A 338 8.99 10.97 7.81
CA LEU A 338 7.89 10.00 8.01
C LEU A 338 6.92 10.48 9.10
N ALA A 339 7.40 10.99 10.22
CA ALA A 339 6.57 11.52 11.30
C ALA A 339 5.69 12.71 10.85
N ASN A 340 6.22 13.60 10.00
CA ASN A 340 5.44 14.68 9.42
C ASN A 340 4.32 14.16 8.49
N SER A 341 4.57 13.06 7.78
CA SER A 341 3.56 12.41 6.94
C SER A 341 2.44 11.79 7.78
N GLU A 342 2.76 11.14 8.89
CA GLU A 342 1.79 10.54 9.81
C GLU A 342 0.89 11.62 10.45
N ALA A 343 1.48 12.75 10.87
CA ALA A 343 0.74 13.89 11.38
C ALA A 343 -0.28 14.42 10.37
N HIS A 344 0.11 14.50 9.09
CA HIS A 344 -0.79 14.93 8.00
C HIS A 344 -1.95 13.96 7.78
N VAL A 345 -1.70 12.64 7.84
CA VAL A 345 -2.76 11.61 7.76
C VAL A 345 -3.74 11.75 8.94
N GLY A 346 -3.24 12.01 10.15
CA GLY A 346 -4.06 12.28 11.32
C GLY A 346 -4.99 13.48 11.15
N GLU A 347 -4.51 14.56 10.51
CA GLU A 347 -5.34 15.72 10.17
C GLU A 347 -6.41 15.39 9.13
N LEU A 348 -6.06 14.66 8.07
CA LEU A 348 -7.00 14.20 7.04
C LEU A 348 -8.10 13.32 7.64
N SER A 349 -7.75 12.40 8.53
CA SER A 349 -8.70 11.53 9.24
C SER A 349 -9.74 12.35 10.04
N LYS A 350 -9.27 13.30 10.86
CA LYS A 350 -10.15 14.20 11.63
C LYS A 350 -11.08 15.02 10.73
N ASN A 351 -10.59 15.46 9.57
CA ASN A 351 -11.42 16.20 8.62
C ASN A 351 -12.52 15.31 8.00
N VAL A 352 -12.18 14.06 7.67
CA VAL A 352 -13.16 13.07 7.18
C VAL A 352 -14.24 12.79 8.22
N GLU A 353 -13.87 12.57 9.48
CA GLU A 353 -14.82 12.34 10.58
C GLU A 353 -15.76 13.53 10.79
N LYS A 354 -15.20 14.74 10.81
CA LYS A 354 -15.99 15.98 10.93
C LYS A 354 -17.01 16.12 9.80
N LEU A 355 -16.59 15.90 8.56
CA LEU A 355 -17.47 15.97 7.39
C LEU A 355 -18.52 14.85 7.40
N ALA A 356 -18.17 13.65 7.87
CA ALA A 356 -19.10 12.53 8.00
C ALA A 356 -20.23 12.85 8.99
N HIS A 357 -19.89 13.44 10.14
CA HIS A 357 -20.88 13.90 11.11
C HIS A 357 -21.83 14.95 10.52
N GLN A 358 -21.29 15.96 9.83
CA GLN A 358 -22.08 17.01 9.19
C GLN A 358 -23.03 16.45 8.12
N VAL A 359 -22.54 15.53 7.27
CA VAL A 359 -23.36 14.86 6.25
C VAL A 359 -24.49 14.05 6.90
N ALA A 360 -24.23 13.36 8.01
CA ALA A 360 -25.23 12.57 8.72
C ALA A 360 -26.34 13.45 9.33
N GLU A 361 -25.98 14.57 9.95
CA GLU A 361 -26.94 15.53 10.49
C GLU A 361 -27.80 16.14 9.38
N GLU A 362 -27.19 16.55 8.27
CA GLU A 362 -27.90 17.14 7.13
C GLU A 362 -28.81 16.11 6.44
N ALA A 363 -28.37 14.85 6.29
CA ALA A 363 -29.19 13.77 5.77
C ALA A 363 -30.41 13.46 6.66
N SER A 364 -30.22 13.48 7.98
CA SER A 364 -31.31 13.30 8.95
C SER A 364 -32.33 14.43 8.84
N HIS A 365 -31.86 15.67 8.72
CA HIS A 365 -32.71 16.84 8.50
C HIS A 365 -33.52 16.74 7.20
N LEU A 366 -32.88 16.34 6.08
CA LEU A 366 -33.58 16.11 4.81
C LEU A 366 -34.65 15.01 4.92
N THR A 367 -34.34 13.94 5.66
CA THR A 367 -35.28 12.84 5.89
C THR A 367 -36.51 13.32 6.67
N ALA A 368 -36.32 14.18 7.68
CA ALA A 368 -37.44 14.78 8.42
C ALA A 368 -38.31 15.69 7.53
N LEU A 369 -37.69 16.47 6.62
CA LEU A 369 -38.42 17.31 5.67
C LEU A 369 -39.24 16.49 4.66
N ARG A 370 -38.67 15.39 4.15
CA ARG A 370 -39.39 14.44 3.27
C ARG A 370 -40.61 13.84 3.97
N LYS A 371 -40.47 13.40 5.23
CA LYS A 371 -41.57 12.85 6.04
C LYS A 371 -42.67 13.86 6.37
N LYS A 372 -42.35 15.16 6.42
CA LYS A 372 -43.33 16.22 6.66
C LYS A 372 -44.10 16.60 5.39
N SER A 373 -43.51 16.32 4.23
CA SER A 373 -44.06 16.65 2.92
C SER A 373 -44.86 15.51 2.30
N SER A 374 -44.63 14.26 2.73
CA SER A 374 -45.50 13.10 2.45
C SER A 374 -46.70 13.09 3.38
#